data_AF-A0A2A4N3A1-F1
#
_entry.id   AF-A0A2A4N3A1-F1
#
_cell.length_a   1.000
_cell.length_b   1.000
_cell.length_c   1.000
_cell.angle_alpha   90.00
_cell.angle_beta   90.00
_cell.angle_gamma   90.00
#
_symmetry.space_group_name_H-M   'P 1'
#
loop_
_entity.id
_entity.type
_entity.pdbx_description
1 polymer ?
#
loop_
_entity_poly.entity_id
_entity_poly.type
_entity_poly.pdbx_seq_one_letter_code
_entity_poly.pdbx_strand_id
1 'polypeptide(L)'
;MQLSRMITTVEAHAAGEPGRVITGGMAHIPGASVFAKMQWMQANADDIRLLMLREPRGTPALCCNVLVPPCDPRADAGFIIMEQTEYPPMSGSNTICVTTVLLETGILPMTEPVTELTLETPAGLIHVRAECHNGKVTKVTFRNVPAFALHLDTVIDVPRYGRAIVDIAWGGMFFVIAHAEQFGLDLTAQNGAAIVRLSEALRAAAAEQLPVWHPDNPEITGPTFSHNDIAALDNDL
;
A
#
# COMPACT_ATOMS: atom_id res chain seq x y z
N MET A 1 5.05 6.60 36.13
CA MET A 1 4.14 6.38 34.98
C MET A 1 3.78 4.90 34.97
N GLN A 2 2.49 4.53 34.97
CA GLN A 2 2.07 3.15 34.76
C GLN A 2 1.77 2.98 33.26
N LEU A 3 2.66 2.31 32.53
CA LEU A 3 2.53 2.10 31.10
C LEU A 3 1.73 0.82 30.85
N SER A 4 0.51 0.96 30.32
CA SER A 4 -0.33 -0.18 29.92
C SER A 4 -0.06 -0.64 28.48
N ARG A 5 0.53 0.23 27.64
CA ARG A 5 0.87 -0.06 26.25
C ARG A 5 1.99 0.85 25.77
N MET A 6 2.98 0.27 25.09
CA MET A 6 4.09 0.97 24.45
C MET A 6 4.33 0.34 23.08
N ILE A 7 4.37 1.15 22.03
CA ILE A 7 4.65 0.71 20.65
C ILE A 7 5.85 1.50 20.16
N THR A 8 6.84 0.82 19.60
CA THR A 8 8.02 1.44 18.99
C THR A 8 7.86 1.49 17.48
N THR A 9 8.16 2.65 16.90
CA THR A 9 8.06 2.86 15.46
C THR A 9 9.32 3.49 14.90
N VAL A 10 9.55 3.26 13.61
CA VAL A 10 10.53 3.97 12.79
C VAL A 10 9.75 4.69 11.71
N GLU A 11 9.99 5.99 11.57
CA GLU A 11 9.35 6.80 10.55
C GLU A 11 10.23 6.81 9.30
N ALA A 12 9.64 6.49 8.15
CA ALA A 12 10.29 6.56 6.85
C ALA A 12 9.35 7.23 5.83
N HIS A 13 9.88 7.55 4.65
CA HIS A 13 9.05 7.90 3.51
C HIS A 13 9.68 7.33 2.23
N ALA A 14 8.85 7.00 1.25
CA ALA A 14 9.27 6.60 -0.09
C ALA A 14 8.66 7.58 -1.09
N ALA A 15 9.52 8.31 -1.82
CA ALA A 15 9.10 9.35 -2.78
C ALA A 15 8.17 10.45 -2.20
N GLY A 16 8.18 10.65 -0.88
CA GLY A 16 7.36 11.64 -0.17
C GLY A 16 6.16 11.03 0.54
N GLU A 17 5.81 9.79 0.22
CA GLU A 17 4.73 9.05 0.89
C GLU A 17 5.22 8.52 2.24
N PRO A 18 4.65 8.98 3.37
CA PRO A 18 5.11 8.59 4.70
C PRO A 18 4.67 7.16 5.05
N GLY A 19 5.64 6.32 5.42
CA GLY A 19 5.44 4.93 5.85
C GLY A 19 6.04 4.72 7.23
N ARG A 20 5.20 4.75 8.26
CA ARG A 20 5.56 4.36 9.63
C ARG A 20 5.74 2.85 9.69
N VAL A 21 6.74 2.36 10.41
CA VAL A 21 6.98 0.93 10.61
C VAL A 21 7.02 0.63 12.10
N ILE A 22 6.04 -0.14 12.59
CA ILE A 22 6.01 -0.66 13.96
C ILE A 22 7.04 -1.78 14.08
N THR A 23 8.03 -1.58 14.94
CA THR A 23 9.14 -2.51 15.19
C THR A 23 9.02 -3.26 16.50
N GLY A 24 8.06 -2.90 17.36
CA GLY A 24 7.89 -3.53 18.67
C GLY A 24 6.68 -3.04 19.44
N GLY A 25 6.32 -3.78 20.49
CA GLY A 25 5.18 -3.47 21.36
C GLY A 25 3.83 -4.03 20.89
N MET A 26 3.83 -4.85 19.85
CA MET A 26 2.64 -5.54 19.35
C MET A 26 2.42 -6.86 20.09
N ALA A 27 1.15 -7.18 20.37
CA ALA A 27 0.77 -8.51 20.83
C ALA A 27 0.88 -9.53 19.69
N HIS A 28 0.85 -10.82 20.03
CA HIS A 28 0.81 -11.87 19.02
C HIS A 28 -0.45 -11.74 18.15
N ILE A 29 -0.26 -11.76 16.83
CA ILE A 29 -1.33 -11.72 15.83
C ILE A 29 -1.48 -13.15 15.28
N PRO A 30 -2.60 -13.84 15.57
CA PRO A 30 -2.83 -15.19 15.08
C PRO A 30 -3.15 -15.20 13.58
N GLY A 31 -2.78 -16.30 12.90
CA GLY A 31 -3.09 -16.51 11.49
C GLY A 31 -2.07 -17.42 10.80
N ALA A 32 -2.53 -18.23 9.85
CA ALA A 32 -1.70 -19.18 9.10
C ALA A 32 -0.96 -18.54 7.90
N SER A 33 -1.27 -17.29 7.57
CA SER A 33 -0.62 -16.48 6.54
C SER A 33 -0.60 -15.02 6.99
N VAL A 34 0.21 -14.16 6.37
CA VAL A 34 0.13 -12.71 6.63
C VAL A 34 -1.25 -12.15 6.25
N PHE A 35 -1.93 -12.72 5.25
CA PHE A 35 -3.32 -12.40 4.93
C PHE A 35 -4.28 -12.71 6.09
N ALA A 36 -4.22 -13.92 6.66
CA ALA A 36 -5.06 -14.28 7.81
C ALA A 36 -4.77 -13.42 9.05
N LYS A 37 -3.50 -13.05 9.26
CA LYS A 37 -3.09 -12.12 10.33
C LYS A 37 -3.67 -10.72 10.11
N MET A 38 -3.65 -10.22 8.87
CA MET A 38 -4.27 -8.95 8.49
C MET A 38 -5.77 -8.98 8.76
N GLN A 39 -6.49 -10.01 8.30
CA GLN A 39 -7.93 -10.16 8.55
C GLN A 39 -8.25 -10.20 10.05
N TRP A 40 -7.45 -10.93 10.83
CA TRP A 40 -7.63 -10.97 12.28
C TRP A 40 -7.43 -9.57 12.89
N MET A 41 -6.40 -8.84 12.46
CA MET A 41 -6.12 -7.50 12.98
C MET A 41 -7.24 -6.53 12.64
N GLN A 42 -7.76 -6.58 11.40
CA GLN A 42 -8.92 -5.80 10.98
C GLN A 42 -10.17 -6.10 11.83
N ALA A 43 -10.41 -7.37 12.16
CA ALA A 43 -11.60 -7.76 12.92
C ALA A 43 -11.48 -7.55 14.44
N ASN A 44 -10.27 -7.64 15.01
CA ASN A 44 -10.08 -7.74 16.46
C ASN A 44 -9.18 -6.64 17.06
N ALA A 45 -8.46 -5.89 16.23
CA ALA A 45 -7.44 -4.94 16.67
C ALA A 45 -7.34 -3.71 15.74
N ASP A 46 -8.48 -3.25 15.19
CA ASP A 46 -8.52 -2.03 14.38
C ASP A 46 -8.13 -0.77 15.20
N ASP A 47 -8.29 -0.84 16.53
CA ASP A 47 -7.85 0.23 17.44
C ASP A 47 -6.37 0.58 17.27
N ILE A 48 -5.53 -0.39 16.87
CA ILE A 48 -4.11 -0.17 16.60
C ILE A 48 -3.92 0.71 15.38
N ARG A 49 -4.62 0.41 14.29
CA ARG A 49 -4.59 1.23 13.07
C ARG A 49 -5.05 2.64 13.36
N LEU A 50 -6.19 2.78 14.05
CA LEU A 50 -6.72 4.09 14.43
C LEU A 50 -5.74 4.88 15.30
N LEU A 51 -5.12 4.23 16.28
CA LEU A 51 -4.13 4.85 17.18
C LEU A 51 -2.88 5.32 16.43
N MET A 52 -2.44 4.56 15.42
CA MET A 52 -1.21 4.85 14.67
C MET A 52 -1.42 5.87 13.55
N LEU A 53 -2.62 5.94 12.97
CA LEU A 53 -2.89 6.73 11.77
C LEU A 53 -3.67 8.02 12.02
N ARG A 54 -4.49 8.07 13.06
CA ARG A 54 -5.30 9.26 13.35
C ARG A 54 -4.55 10.28 14.20
N GLU A 55 -4.99 11.51 14.10
CA GLU A 55 -4.58 12.58 15.02
C GLU A 55 -4.88 12.17 16.47
N PRO A 56 -3.99 12.51 17.43
CA PRO A 56 -2.86 13.43 17.28
C PRO A 56 -1.52 12.76 16.90
N ARG A 57 -1.50 11.46 16.59
CA ARG A 57 -0.25 10.70 16.38
C ARG A 57 0.10 10.46 14.91
N GLY A 58 -0.91 10.50 14.05
CA GLY A 58 -0.76 10.40 12.62
C GLY A 58 -1.38 11.61 11.91
N THR A 59 -1.40 11.51 10.59
CA THR A 59 -1.98 12.51 9.68
C THR A 59 -2.75 11.77 8.58
N PRO A 60 -3.67 12.42 7.84
CA PRO A 60 -4.42 11.76 6.79
C PRO A 60 -3.58 11.07 5.71
N ALA A 61 -2.36 11.55 5.46
CA ALA A 61 -1.44 10.96 4.48
C ALA A 61 -0.60 9.80 5.05
N LEU A 62 -0.59 9.59 6.37
CA LEU A 62 0.25 8.57 6.98
C LEU A 62 -0.26 7.16 6.65
N CYS A 63 0.64 6.30 6.18
CA CYS A 63 0.52 4.86 6.18
C CYS A 63 1.32 4.25 7.34
N CYS A 64 0.91 3.09 7.84
CA CYS A 64 1.61 2.39 8.91
C CYS A 64 1.72 0.90 8.63
N ASN A 65 2.87 0.32 8.94
CA ASN A 65 3.21 -1.06 8.66
C ASN A 65 3.51 -1.77 9.98
N VAL A 66 2.91 -2.94 10.19
CA VAL A 66 3.22 -3.80 11.33
C VAL A 66 4.14 -4.91 10.87
N LEU A 67 5.37 -4.96 11.39
CA LEU A 67 6.24 -6.12 11.19
C LEU A 67 5.65 -7.32 11.94
N VAL A 68 5.58 -8.45 11.25
CA VAL A 68 5.11 -9.73 11.81
C VAL A 68 6.08 -10.84 11.44
N PRO A 69 6.18 -11.91 12.25
CA PRO A 69 6.87 -13.12 11.80
C PRO A 69 6.22 -13.61 10.50
N PRO A 70 7.00 -13.97 9.48
CA PRO A 70 6.46 -14.58 8.27
C PRO A 70 5.82 -15.93 8.58
N CYS A 71 4.89 -16.34 7.74
CA CYS A 71 4.28 -17.67 7.72
C CYS A 71 4.88 -18.56 6.63
N ASP A 72 5.28 -17.97 5.49
CA ASP A 72 5.95 -18.69 4.42
C ASP A 72 7.45 -18.88 4.76
N PRO A 73 7.98 -20.12 4.71
CA PRO A 73 9.38 -20.38 5.06
C PRO A 73 10.39 -19.76 4.10
N ARG A 74 9.95 -19.24 2.94
CA ARG A 74 10.81 -18.53 1.98
C ARG A 74 10.95 -17.04 2.31
N ALA A 75 10.14 -16.50 3.22
CA ALA A 75 10.16 -15.09 3.58
C ALA A 75 11.09 -14.83 4.78
N ASP A 76 11.85 -13.74 4.68
CA ASP A 76 12.76 -13.27 5.73
C ASP A 76 12.01 -12.43 6.78
N ALA A 77 10.94 -11.74 6.36
CA ALA A 77 10.03 -11.01 7.24
C ALA A 77 8.63 -10.93 6.64
N GLY A 78 7.62 -10.72 7.48
CA GLY A 78 6.26 -10.38 7.05
C GLY A 78 5.88 -8.96 7.48
N PHE A 79 4.96 -8.33 6.75
CA PHE A 79 4.37 -7.08 7.21
C PHE A 79 2.92 -6.91 6.78
N ILE A 80 2.15 -6.24 7.64
CA ILE A 80 0.75 -5.88 7.39
C ILE A 80 0.67 -4.37 7.20
N ILE A 81 0.05 -3.94 6.12
CA ILE A 81 -0.12 -2.52 5.80
C ILE A 81 -1.44 -2.04 6.41
N MET A 82 -1.42 -0.82 6.92
CA MET A 82 -2.56 -0.13 7.48
C MET A 82 -2.67 1.25 6.87
N GLU A 83 -3.83 1.53 6.26
CA GLU A 83 -4.18 2.83 5.69
C GLU A 83 -5.39 3.44 6.41
N GLN A 84 -5.77 4.66 6.06
CA GLN A 84 -6.80 5.41 6.79
C GLN A 84 -8.17 4.75 6.82
N THR A 85 -8.48 3.95 5.81
CA THR A 85 -9.79 3.32 5.62
C THR A 85 -9.72 1.81 5.42
N GLU A 86 -8.53 1.25 5.19
CA GLU A 86 -8.40 -0.17 4.83
C GLU A 86 -7.06 -0.79 5.28
N TYR A 87 -6.97 -2.10 5.04
CA TYR A 87 -5.76 -2.90 5.14
C TYR A 87 -5.45 -3.42 3.74
N PRO A 88 -4.63 -2.71 2.95
CA PRO A 88 -4.41 -3.11 1.57
C PRO A 88 -3.51 -4.36 1.51
N PRO A 89 -3.70 -5.24 0.51
CA PRO A 89 -2.89 -6.45 0.42
C PRO A 89 -1.42 -6.21 0.07
N MET A 90 -1.13 -5.14 -0.69
CA MET A 90 0.23 -4.74 -1.06
C MET A 90 0.27 -3.23 -1.28
N SER A 91 1.40 -2.60 -0.94
CA SER A 91 1.67 -1.20 -1.26
C SER A 91 3.17 -1.02 -1.54
N GLY A 92 3.48 -0.43 -2.70
CA GLY A 92 4.86 -0.30 -3.18
C GLY A 92 5.71 0.64 -2.33
N SER A 93 5.20 1.83 -2.01
CA SER A 93 5.88 2.81 -1.15
C SER A 93 6.16 2.22 0.23
N ASN A 94 5.18 1.54 0.81
CA ASN A 94 5.31 0.86 2.10
C ASN A 94 6.32 -0.29 2.06
N THR A 95 6.37 -1.07 0.97
CA THR A 95 7.41 -2.10 0.76
C THR A 95 8.83 -1.50 0.79
N ILE A 96 9.01 -0.33 0.16
CA ILE A 96 10.28 0.40 0.17
C ILE A 96 10.61 0.86 1.60
N CYS A 97 9.66 1.50 2.29
CA CYS A 97 9.84 1.92 3.69
C CYS A 97 10.21 0.76 4.61
N VAL A 98 9.47 -0.35 4.54
CA VAL A 98 9.71 -1.55 5.34
C VAL A 98 11.08 -2.15 5.05
N THR A 99 11.46 -2.29 3.78
CA THR A 99 12.80 -2.77 3.39
C THR A 99 13.90 -1.91 4.00
N THR A 100 13.80 -0.60 3.83
CA THR A 100 14.79 0.35 4.36
C THR A 100 14.88 0.25 5.88
N VAL A 101 13.74 0.23 6.59
CA VAL A 101 13.71 0.10 8.05
C VAL A 101 14.32 -1.21 8.51
N LEU A 102 13.95 -2.35 7.91
CA LEU A 102 14.47 -3.66 8.28
C LEU A 102 15.99 -3.71 8.23
N LEU A 103 16.59 -3.15 7.17
CA LEU A 103 18.03 -3.18 6.95
C LEU A 103 18.78 -2.11 7.76
N GLU A 104 18.33 -0.86 7.75
CA GLU A 104 19.04 0.24 8.42
C GLU A 104 18.94 0.20 9.95
N THR A 105 17.93 -0.49 10.49
CA THR A 105 17.83 -0.72 11.95
C THR A 105 18.48 -2.03 12.40
N GLY A 106 18.99 -2.83 11.47
CA GLY A 106 19.62 -4.11 11.76
C GLY A 106 18.66 -5.20 12.25
N ILE A 107 17.35 -5.05 12.02
CA ILE A 107 16.37 -6.13 12.25
C ILE A 107 16.69 -7.32 11.34
N LEU A 108 17.07 -7.03 10.09
CA LEU A 108 17.69 -7.99 9.17
C LEU A 108 19.11 -7.54 8.84
N PRO A 109 20.04 -8.48 8.57
CA PRO A 109 21.41 -8.14 8.24
C PRO A 109 21.49 -7.45 6.87
N MET A 110 22.30 -6.39 6.78
CA MET A 110 22.62 -5.71 5.52
C MET A 110 23.91 -6.29 4.92
N THR A 111 23.85 -6.63 3.62
CA THR A 111 25.00 -7.01 2.80
C THR A 111 25.22 -5.95 1.71
N GLU A 112 26.46 -5.48 1.55
CA GLU A 112 26.84 -4.54 0.50
C GLU A 112 27.54 -5.26 -0.67
N PRO A 113 27.37 -4.80 -1.93
CA PRO A 113 26.62 -3.61 -2.36
C PRO A 113 25.12 -3.86 -2.52
N VAL A 114 24.66 -5.09 -2.35
CA VAL A 114 23.28 -5.50 -2.59
C VAL A 114 22.84 -6.48 -1.51
N THR A 115 21.70 -6.20 -0.88
CA THR A 115 20.97 -7.16 -0.05
C THR A 115 19.74 -7.64 -0.81
N GLU A 116 19.57 -8.95 -0.91
CA GLU A 116 18.35 -9.57 -1.42
C GLU A 116 17.58 -10.18 -0.27
N LEU A 117 16.27 -9.97 -0.25
CA LEU A 117 15.37 -10.56 0.74
C LEU A 117 13.98 -10.79 0.14
N THR A 118 13.21 -11.67 0.77
CA THR A 118 11.83 -11.97 0.42
C THR A 118 10.92 -11.53 1.57
N LEU A 119 9.95 -10.67 1.26
CA LEU A 119 8.95 -10.20 2.22
C LEU A 119 7.62 -10.91 1.97
N GLU A 120 6.90 -11.27 3.03
CA GLU A 120 5.52 -11.75 2.94
C GLU A 120 4.54 -10.61 3.25
N THR A 121 3.69 -10.28 2.28
CA THR A 121 2.56 -9.35 2.43
C THR A 121 1.25 -10.13 2.43
N PRO A 122 0.11 -9.49 2.75
CA PRO A 122 -1.19 -10.13 2.56
C PRO A 122 -1.48 -10.52 1.10
N ALA A 123 -0.85 -9.87 0.10
CA ALA A 123 -0.95 -10.26 -1.31
C ALA A 123 -0.04 -11.45 -1.68
N GLY A 124 0.96 -11.79 -0.86
CA GLY A 124 1.90 -12.88 -1.10
C GLY A 124 3.37 -12.45 -1.00
N LEU A 125 4.25 -13.21 -1.66
CA LEU A 125 5.68 -12.98 -1.58
C LEU A 125 6.14 -11.85 -2.51
N ILE A 126 6.95 -10.94 -1.97
CA ILE A 126 7.58 -9.84 -2.66
C ILE A 126 9.10 -10.04 -2.59
N HIS A 127 9.74 -10.15 -3.75
CA HIS A 127 11.19 -10.29 -3.80
C HIS A 127 11.83 -8.93 -3.94
N VAL A 128 12.77 -8.61 -3.05
CA VAL A 128 13.37 -7.29 -2.94
C VAL A 128 14.87 -7.39 -3.18
N ARG A 129 15.38 -6.43 -3.94
CA ARG A 129 16.80 -6.14 -4.13
C ARG A 129 17.07 -4.72 -3.66
N ALA A 130 17.75 -4.59 -2.53
CA ALA A 130 18.18 -3.32 -1.96
C ALA A 130 19.64 -3.04 -2.31
N GLU A 131 19.92 -1.91 -2.94
CA GLU A 131 21.28 -1.41 -3.11
C GLU A 131 21.70 -0.69 -1.82
N CYS A 132 22.87 -1.05 -1.31
CA CYS A 132 23.36 -0.63 -0.02
C CYS A 132 24.77 -0.03 -0.13
N HIS A 133 25.01 1.07 0.56
CA HIS A 133 26.32 1.72 0.61
C HIS A 133 26.52 2.45 1.94
N ASN A 134 27.64 2.16 2.62
CA ASN A 134 28.00 2.73 3.93
C ASN A 134 26.90 2.55 5.00
N GLY A 135 26.30 1.36 5.07
CA GLY A 135 25.25 1.03 6.03
C GLY A 135 23.88 1.65 5.73
N LYS A 136 23.68 2.19 4.52
CA LYS A 136 22.43 2.84 4.10
C LYS A 136 21.84 2.15 2.88
N VAL A 137 20.51 2.02 2.83
CA VAL A 137 19.77 1.63 1.63
C VAL A 137 19.64 2.84 0.71
N THR A 138 20.20 2.76 -0.49
CA THR A 138 20.19 3.86 -1.48
C THR A 138 19.10 3.68 -2.53
N LYS A 139 18.71 2.44 -2.82
CA LYS A 139 17.65 2.11 -3.77
C LYS A 139 17.02 0.77 -3.42
N VAL A 140 15.70 0.70 -3.53
CA VAL A 140 14.95 -0.54 -3.40
C VAL A 140 14.30 -0.84 -4.74
N THR A 141 14.55 -2.04 -5.27
CA THR A 141 13.82 -2.61 -6.41
C THR A 141 13.08 -3.83 -5.90
N PHE A 142 11.82 -3.99 -6.26
CA PHE A 142 11.07 -5.18 -5.88
C PHE A 142 10.29 -5.75 -7.05
N ARG A 143 10.18 -7.07 -7.06
CA ARG A 143 9.25 -7.80 -7.92
C ARG A 143 7.96 -8.00 -7.16
N ASN A 144 6.94 -7.30 -7.62
CA ASN A 144 5.59 -7.36 -7.07
C ASN A 144 4.91 -8.71 -7.38
N VAL A 145 3.75 -8.94 -6.78
CA VAL A 145 2.81 -9.99 -7.22
C VAL A 145 2.39 -9.77 -8.68
N PRO A 146 1.90 -10.81 -9.38
CA PRO A 146 1.40 -10.66 -10.75
C PRO A 146 0.36 -9.54 -10.85
N ALA A 147 0.53 -8.66 -11.82
CA ALA A 147 -0.40 -7.58 -12.13
C ALA A 147 -1.19 -7.91 -13.40
N PHE A 148 -2.47 -7.53 -13.45
CA PHE A 148 -3.35 -7.82 -14.58
C PHE A 148 -4.50 -6.80 -14.69
N ALA A 149 -4.98 -6.58 -15.92
CA ALA A 149 -6.18 -5.79 -16.18
C ALA A 149 -7.44 -6.65 -16.04
N LEU A 150 -8.53 -6.05 -15.58
CA LEU A 150 -9.85 -6.69 -15.41
C LEU A 150 -10.88 -6.06 -16.34
N HIS A 151 -10.91 -4.73 -16.37
CA HIS A 151 -11.78 -3.94 -17.24
C HIS A 151 -10.91 -2.92 -17.97
N LEU A 152 -11.13 -2.77 -19.27
CA LEU A 152 -10.44 -1.77 -20.09
C LEU A 152 -11.48 -0.88 -20.77
N ASP A 153 -11.19 0.40 -20.90
CA ASP A 153 -12.00 1.40 -21.60
C ASP A 153 -13.50 1.37 -21.20
N THR A 154 -13.77 1.10 -19.93
CA THR A 154 -15.13 0.88 -19.44
C THR A 154 -15.75 2.20 -19.00
N VAL A 155 -16.96 2.48 -19.48
CA VAL A 155 -17.65 3.72 -19.11
C VAL A 155 -18.45 3.53 -17.82
N ILE A 156 -18.20 4.39 -16.83
CA ILE A 156 -18.97 4.47 -15.58
C ILE A 156 -19.62 5.84 -15.42
N ASP A 157 -20.72 5.90 -14.67
CA ASP A 157 -21.35 7.15 -14.26
C ASP A 157 -20.76 7.62 -12.92
N VAL A 158 -20.09 8.77 -12.91
CA VAL A 158 -19.44 9.34 -11.72
C VAL A 158 -20.28 10.50 -11.18
N PRO A 159 -20.89 10.39 -9.99
CA PRO A 159 -21.72 11.44 -9.43
C PRO A 159 -20.99 12.79 -9.39
N ARG A 160 -21.63 13.84 -9.92
CA ARG A 160 -21.11 15.22 -10.06
C ARG A 160 -20.00 15.43 -11.09
N TYR A 161 -19.46 14.36 -11.68
CA TYR A 161 -18.40 14.43 -12.70
C TYR A 161 -18.85 13.94 -14.08
N GLY A 162 -20.00 13.27 -14.18
CA GLY A 162 -20.54 12.77 -15.43
C GLY A 162 -19.98 11.40 -15.80
N ARG A 163 -19.99 11.06 -17.09
CA ARG A 163 -19.46 9.78 -17.58
C ARG A 163 -17.94 9.83 -17.66
N ALA A 164 -17.29 8.77 -17.21
CA ALA A 164 -15.84 8.60 -17.28
C ALA A 164 -15.50 7.27 -17.95
N ILE A 165 -14.48 7.26 -18.81
CA ILE A 165 -13.82 6.04 -19.30
C ILE A 165 -12.74 5.68 -18.29
N VAL A 166 -12.80 4.44 -17.78
CA VAL A 166 -11.87 3.94 -16.76
C VAL A 166 -11.39 2.54 -17.09
N ASP A 167 -10.19 2.22 -16.59
CA ASP A 167 -9.70 0.86 -16.49
C ASP A 167 -9.81 0.37 -15.04
N ILE A 168 -10.01 -0.93 -14.85
CA ILE A 168 -9.84 -1.59 -13.56
C ILE A 168 -8.68 -2.57 -13.67
N ALA A 169 -7.68 -2.42 -12.80
CA ALA A 169 -6.50 -3.27 -12.81
C ALA A 169 -6.09 -3.69 -11.39
N TRP A 170 -5.42 -4.84 -11.31
CA TRP A 170 -4.79 -5.35 -10.11
C TRP A 170 -3.27 -5.14 -10.20
N GLY A 171 -2.69 -4.53 -9.17
CA GLY A 171 -1.24 -4.36 -8.99
C GLY A 171 -0.76 -4.70 -7.59
N GLY A 172 -1.44 -5.63 -6.90
CA GLY A 172 -1.30 -5.86 -5.46
C GLY A 172 -2.40 -5.19 -4.62
N MET A 173 -3.15 -4.28 -5.23
CA MET A 173 -4.48 -3.81 -4.83
C MET A 173 -5.28 -3.50 -6.11
N PHE A 174 -6.60 -3.33 -5.99
CA PHE A 174 -7.45 -2.99 -7.13
C PHE A 174 -7.57 -1.48 -7.31
N PHE A 175 -7.24 -1.04 -8.53
CA PHE A 175 -7.28 0.35 -8.95
C PHE A 175 -8.42 0.58 -9.92
N VAL A 176 -9.15 1.69 -9.76
CA VAL A 176 -9.82 2.37 -10.87
C VAL A 176 -8.88 3.41 -11.44
N ILE A 177 -8.62 3.37 -12.75
CA ILE A 177 -7.65 4.23 -13.42
C ILE A 177 -8.41 5.11 -14.42
N ALA A 178 -8.17 6.41 -14.37
CA ALA A 178 -8.79 7.37 -15.29
C ALA A 178 -7.81 8.45 -15.72
N HIS A 179 -7.89 8.89 -16.97
CA HIS A 179 -7.16 10.06 -17.45
C HIS A 179 -7.71 11.34 -16.81
N ALA A 180 -6.86 12.15 -16.18
CA ALA A 180 -7.25 13.37 -15.49
C ALA A 180 -7.82 14.43 -16.44
N GLU A 181 -7.42 14.40 -17.71
CA GLU A 181 -7.87 15.30 -18.78
C GLU A 181 -9.38 15.16 -19.05
N GLN A 182 -9.98 13.99 -18.78
CA GLN A 182 -11.43 13.78 -18.87
C GLN A 182 -12.23 14.74 -17.98
N PHE A 183 -11.59 15.26 -16.94
CA PHE A 183 -12.19 16.14 -15.94
C PHE A 183 -11.62 17.56 -15.99
N GLY A 184 -10.77 17.87 -16.97
CA GLY A 184 -10.07 19.15 -17.07
C GLY A 184 -9.19 19.45 -15.86
N LEU A 185 -8.57 18.42 -15.27
CA LEU A 185 -7.82 18.51 -14.03
C LEU A 185 -6.33 18.25 -14.26
N ASP A 186 -5.48 19.22 -13.94
CA ASP A 186 -4.02 19.02 -13.96
C ASP A 186 -3.53 18.40 -12.64
N LEU A 187 -2.62 17.42 -12.72
CA LEU A 187 -2.03 16.76 -11.55
C LEU A 187 -0.92 17.61 -10.89
N THR A 188 -1.33 18.75 -10.32
CA THR A 188 -0.44 19.68 -9.61
C THR A 188 -0.77 19.73 -8.12
N ALA A 189 0.19 20.14 -7.30
CA ALA A 189 -0.01 20.28 -5.85
C ALA A 189 -1.16 21.26 -5.51
N GLN A 190 -1.35 22.32 -6.30
CA GLN A 190 -2.42 23.30 -6.15
C GLN A 190 -3.81 22.67 -6.31
N ASN A 191 -3.91 21.62 -7.13
CA ASN A 191 -5.15 20.89 -7.39
C ASN A 191 -5.39 19.73 -6.42
N GLY A 192 -4.53 19.49 -5.42
CA GLY A 192 -4.58 18.31 -4.54
C GLY A 192 -5.95 18.03 -3.94
N ALA A 193 -6.66 19.05 -3.44
CA ALA A 193 -8.00 18.86 -2.89
C ALA A 193 -9.05 18.46 -3.93
N ALA A 194 -8.91 18.92 -5.17
CA ALA A 194 -9.79 18.54 -6.27
C ALA A 194 -9.49 17.11 -6.76
N ILE A 195 -8.20 16.76 -6.83
CA ILE A 195 -7.72 15.41 -7.16
C ILE A 195 -8.31 14.40 -6.17
N VAL A 196 -8.17 14.64 -4.86
CA VAL A 196 -8.73 13.74 -3.82
C VAL A 196 -10.24 13.56 -3.97
N ARG A 197 -10.99 14.64 -4.22
CA ARG A 197 -12.46 14.55 -4.41
C ARG A 197 -12.85 13.75 -5.65
N LEU A 198 -12.15 13.94 -6.76
CA LEU A 198 -12.37 13.20 -7.99
C LEU A 198 -12.02 11.72 -7.79
N SER A 199 -10.84 11.44 -7.22
CA SER A 199 -10.36 10.12 -6.85
C SER A 199 -11.37 9.33 -6.02
N GLU A 200 -11.89 9.94 -4.95
CA GLU A 200 -12.90 9.28 -4.11
C GLU A 200 -14.23 9.07 -4.84
N ALA A 201 -14.64 10.00 -5.70
CA ALA A 201 -15.86 9.83 -6.50
C ALA A 201 -15.72 8.69 -7.53
N LEU A 202 -14.56 8.58 -8.20
CA LEU A 202 -14.23 7.50 -9.11
C LEU A 202 -14.21 6.15 -8.38
N ARG A 203 -13.50 6.06 -7.25
CA ARG A 203 -13.43 4.86 -6.42
C ARG A 203 -14.83 4.40 -6.01
N ALA A 204 -15.66 5.30 -5.48
CA ALA A 204 -17.01 4.97 -5.04
C ALA A 204 -17.90 4.50 -6.20
N ALA A 205 -17.87 5.21 -7.34
CA ALA A 205 -18.65 4.85 -8.52
C ALA A 205 -18.23 3.48 -9.10
N ALA A 206 -16.92 3.22 -9.17
CA ALA A 206 -16.38 1.96 -9.68
C ALA A 206 -16.65 0.79 -8.73
N ALA A 207 -16.58 0.98 -7.41
CA ALA A 207 -16.94 -0.05 -6.44
C ALA A 207 -18.42 -0.49 -6.54
N GLU A 208 -19.31 0.42 -6.93
CA GLU A 208 -20.73 0.12 -7.14
C GLU A 208 -21.00 -0.54 -8.50
N GLN A 209 -20.40 -0.03 -9.57
CA GLN A 209 -20.72 -0.41 -10.95
C GLN A 209 -19.85 -1.56 -11.48
N LEU A 210 -18.64 -1.71 -10.97
CA LEU A 210 -17.62 -2.68 -11.40
C LEU A 210 -16.98 -3.38 -10.19
N PRO A 211 -17.76 -4.10 -9.37
CA PRO A 211 -17.20 -4.85 -8.26
C PRO A 211 -16.27 -5.96 -8.78
N VAL A 212 -15.07 -6.07 -8.20
CA VAL A 212 -14.06 -7.06 -8.59
C VAL A 212 -13.53 -7.84 -7.39
N TRP A 213 -13.02 -9.03 -7.66
CA TRP A 213 -12.42 -9.92 -6.68
C TRP A 213 -11.17 -10.58 -7.25
N HIS A 214 -10.17 -10.87 -6.42
CA HIS A 214 -8.93 -11.49 -6.89
C HIS A 214 -9.18 -12.96 -7.25
N PRO A 215 -8.73 -13.46 -8.43
CA PRO A 215 -9.04 -14.81 -8.90
C PRO A 215 -8.49 -15.90 -7.97
N ASP A 216 -7.32 -15.69 -7.39
CA ASP A 216 -6.69 -16.66 -6.48
C ASP A 216 -7.09 -16.47 -5.01
N ASN A 217 -7.70 -15.33 -4.67
CA ASN A 217 -8.16 -15.04 -3.31
C ASN A 217 -9.41 -14.15 -3.36
N PRO A 218 -10.62 -14.74 -3.51
CA PRO A 218 -11.86 -13.99 -3.65
C PRO A 218 -12.24 -13.11 -2.45
N GLU A 219 -11.58 -13.28 -1.30
CA GLU A 219 -11.76 -12.42 -0.13
C GLU A 219 -11.10 -11.04 -0.31
N ILE A 220 -10.18 -10.91 -1.28
CA ILE A 220 -9.64 -9.62 -1.71
C ILE A 220 -10.60 -9.04 -2.75
N THR A 221 -11.21 -7.91 -2.40
CA THR A 221 -12.24 -7.25 -3.22
C THR A 221 -11.87 -5.80 -3.53
N GLY A 222 -12.53 -5.20 -4.52
CA GLY A 222 -12.32 -3.80 -4.87
C GLY A 222 -13.27 -3.32 -5.98
N PRO A 223 -12.92 -2.22 -6.68
CA PRO A 223 -11.72 -1.39 -6.48
C PRO A 223 -11.73 -0.60 -5.16
N THR A 224 -10.56 -0.51 -4.51
CA THR A 224 -10.39 0.23 -3.25
C THR A 224 -9.51 1.47 -3.41
N PHE A 225 -8.84 1.64 -4.56
CA PHE A 225 -8.02 2.81 -4.84
C PHE A 225 -8.35 3.41 -6.20
N SER A 226 -8.08 4.71 -6.36
CA SER A 226 -8.17 5.38 -7.65
C SER A 226 -6.81 5.95 -8.06
N HIS A 227 -6.45 5.78 -9.32
CA HIS A 227 -5.25 6.34 -9.91
C HIS A 227 -5.65 7.27 -11.05
N ASN A 228 -5.27 8.54 -10.97
CA ASN A 228 -5.47 9.45 -12.08
C ASN A 228 -4.15 9.49 -12.86
N ASP A 229 -4.19 9.04 -14.11
CA ASP A 229 -3.02 9.07 -14.99
C ASP A 229 -3.04 10.34 -15.85
N ILE A 230 -1.88 10.74 -16.32
CA ILE A 230 -1.75 11.74 -17.40
C ILE A 230 -1.64 10.92 -18.68
N ALA A 231 -2.28 11.35 -19.77
CA ALA A 231 -2.01 10.72 -21.05
C ALA A 231 -0.48 10.70 -21.28
N ALA A 232 0.07 9.53 -21.64
CA ALA A 232 1.45 9.50 -22.10
C ALA A 232 1.58 10.54 -23.21
N LEU A 233 2.41 11.56 -23.00
CA LEU A 233 2.89 12.37 -24.11
C LEU A 233 3.44 11.36 -25.11
N ASP A 234 2.86 11.29 -26.31
CA ASP A 234 3.40 10.50 -27.40
C ASP A 234 4.92 10.73 -27.42
N ASN A 235 5.68 9.67 -27.11
CA ASN A 235 7.13 9.68 -27.18
C ASN A 235 7.56 9.63 -28.66
N ASP A 236 7.14 10.64 -29.43
CA ASP A 236 7.73 11.01 -30.70
C ASP A 236 8.79 12.09 -30.44
N LEU A 237 9.93 11.68 -29.88
CA LEU A 237 11.26 12.31 -30.05
C LEU A 237 12.38 11.27 -29.89
#